data_AF-A0AAU2W669-F1
#
_entry.id   AF-A0AAU2W669-F1
#
_cell.length_a   1.000
_cell.length_b   1.000
_cell.length_c   1.000
_cell.angle_alpha   90.00
_cell.angle_beta   90.00
_cell.angle_gamma   90.00
#
_symmetry.space_group_name_H-M   'P 1'
#
loop_
_entity.id
_entity.type
_entity.pdbx_description
1 polymer ?
#
loop_
_entity_poly.entity_id
_entity_poly.type
_entity_poly.pdbx_seq_one_letter_code
_entity_poly.pdbx_strand_id
1 'polypeptide(L)'
;MFVAFPAAGYMTLMLVAGSVGALTVVSEYNSGMIRTTTVAVPARGAVVPAKAVVTAALWTAVGTVISTGGFLISQAILNGQQAGVPLTRPGALRALMASALLAPVCALIGLGLGALIRHGATTMVTSAFTLVMLPPIFSQSARWSAATSHAMPVTAWKRLVQNWAPDPHSLAYSATVPGSWAVYALWPLIAVVLAVLVVRHRDV
;
A
#
# COMPACT_ATOMS: atom_id res chain seq x y z
N MET A 1 -22.09 -8.05 6.07
CA MET A 1 -20.89 -7.22 5.87
C MET A 1 -19.84 -8.06 5.13
N PHE A 2 -19.72 -7.92 3.80
CA PHE A 2 -18.69 -8.65 3.03
C PHE A 2 -17.34 -7.96 3.25
N VAL A 3 -16.54 -8.49 4.18
CA VAL A 3 -15.14 -8.12 4.32
C VAL A 3 -14.31 -9.31 3.85
N ALA A 4 -13.74 -9.22 2.65
CA ALA A 4 -12.81 -10.23 2.13
C ALA A 4 -11.57 -10.42 3.04
N PHE A 5 -11.31 -9.44 3.92
CA PHE A 5 -10.27 -9.47 4.95
C PHE A 5 -10.83 -9.04 6.31
N PRO A 6 -10.61 -9.81 7.39
CA PRO A 6 -10.79 -9.33 8.75
C PRO A 6 -9.94 -8.06 8.96
N ALA A 7 -10.36 -7.18 9.88
CA ALA A 7 -9.63 -5.94 10.14
C ALA A 7 -8.16 -6.17 10.50
N ALA A 8 -7.89 -7.22 11.27
CA ALA A 8 -6.54 -7.64 11.60
C ALA A 8 -5.73 -8.06 10.37
N GLY A 9 -6.33 -8.72 9.38
CA GLY A 9 -5.64 -9.32 8.24
C GLY A 9 -5.07 -8.29 7.25
N TYR A 10 -5.80 -7.22 6.95
CA TYR A 10 -5.25 -6.18 6.08
C TYR A 10 -4.23 -5.31 6.82
N MET A 11 -4.42 -5.07 8.13
CA MET A 11 -3.47 -4.30 8.94
C MET A 11 -2.12 -5.01 9.04
N THR A 12 -2.12 -6.32 9.30
CA THR A 12 -0.88 -7.10 9.34
C THR A 12 -0.20 -7.12 7.97
N LEU A 13 -0.96 -7.29 6.88
CA LEU A 13 -0.41 -7.22 5.52
C LEU A 13 0.26 -5.88 5.24
N MET A 14 -0.38 -4.76 5.60
CA MET A 14 0.18 -3.41 5.42
C MET A 14 1.49 -3.24 6.22
N LEU A 15 1.51 -3.69 7.47
CA LEU A 15 2.69 -3.58 8.34
C LEU A 15 3.84 -4.44 7.82
N VAL A 16 3.58 -5.69 7.45
CA VAL A 16 4.60 -6.59 6.90
C VAL A 16 5.12 -6.06 5.56
N ALA A 17 4.23 -5.67 4.65
CA ALA A 17 4.63 -5.13 3.35
C ALA A 17 5.46 -3.85 3.50
N GLY A 18 5.00 -2.89 4.32
CA GLY A 18 5.72 -1.65 4.58
C GLY A 18 7.07 -1.86 5.25
N SER A 19 7.17 -2.76 6.24
CA SER A 19 8.42 -3.04 6.93
C SER A 19 9.43 -3.81 6.06
N VAL A 20 8.98 -4.80 5.28
CA VAL A 20 9.84 -5.50 4.31
C VAL A 20 10.30 -4.55 3.21
N GLY A 21 9.41 -3.72 2.68
CA GLY A 21 9.76 -2.66 1.72
C GLY A 21 10.84 -1.71 2.26
N ALA A 22 10.69 -1.25 3.51
CA ALA A 22 11.71 -0.45 4.18
C ALA A 22 13.05 -1.17 4.34
N LEU A 23 13.02 -2.45 4.75
CA LEU A 23 14.22 -3.27 4.95
C LEU A 23 15.03 -3.45 3.66
N THR A 24 14.37 -3.52 2.49
CA THR A 24 15.09 -3.64 1.20
C THR A 24 16.09 -2.51 0.95
N VAL A 25 15.88 -1.34 1.56
CA VAL A 25 16.77 -0.19 1.46
C VAL A 25 17.65 -0.08 2.70
N VAL A 26 17.08 -0.18 3.89
CA VAL A 26 17.84 0.05 5.14
C VAL A 26 18.88 -1.02 5.41
N SER A 27 18.65 -2.27 5.00
CA SER A 27 19.62 -3.37 5.16
C SER A 27 20.95 -3.08 4.44
N GLU A 28 20.93 -2.32 3.36
CA GLU A 28 22.15 -1.94 2.62
C GLU A 28 22.94 -0.83 3.32
N TYR A 29 22.23 0.09 3.98
CA TYR A 29 22.85 1.13 4.81
C TYR A 29 23.51 0.51 6.05
N ASN A 30 22.86 -0.48 6.69
CA ASN A 30 23.38 -1.15 7.89
C ASN A 30 24.56 -2.10 7.61
N SER A 31 24.56 -2.77 6.46
CA SER A 31 25.60 -3.75 6.10
C SER A 31 26.88 -3.14 5.53
N GLY A 32 26.92 -1.81 5.33
CA GLY A 32 28.06 -1.13 4.72
C GLY A 32 28.26 -1.46 3.23
N MET A 33 27.35 -2.23 2.63
CA MET A 33 27.42 -2.73 1.24
C MET A 33 27.39 -1.59 0.21
N ILE A 34 26.87 -0.42 0.59
CA ILE A 34 26.94 0.79 -0.23
C ILE A 34 28.39 1.08 -0.65
N ARG A 35 29.39 0.84 0.20
CA ARG A 35 30.82 1.04 -0.17
C ARG A 35 31.35 0.00 -1.16
N THR A 36 30.85 -1.24 -1.18
CA THR A 36 31.36 -2.29 -2.09
C THR A 36 30.65 -2.25 -3.44
N THR A 37 29.37 -1.88 -3.50
CA THR A 37 28.66 -1.68 -4.78
C THR A 37 29.04 -0.38 -5.48
N THR A 38 29.36 0.68 -4.72
CA THR A 38 29.76 1.99 -5.29
C THR A 38 31.14 2.00 -5.92
N VAL A 39 32.01 1.03 -5.60
CA VAL A 39 33.30 0.85 -6.28
C VAL A 39 33.13 0.10 -7.60
N ALA A 40 32.05 -0.68 -7.77
CA ALA A 40 31.84 -1.54 -8.92
C ALA A 40 30.88 -0.97 -10.00
N VAL A 41 29.95 -0.07 -9.65
CA VAL A 41 28.95 0.48 -10.60
C VAL A 41 28.83 2.00 -10.46
N PRO A 42 29.28 2.81 -11.45
CA PRO A 42 29.16 4.28 -11.41
C PRO A 42 27.72 4.79 -11.53
N ALA A 43 26.75 3.94 -11.89
CA ALA A 43 25.36 4.30 -12.18
C ALA A 43 24.44 4.19 -10.94
N ARG A 44 24.70 5.01 -9.91
CA ARG A 44 24.00 4.99 -8.60
C ARG A 44 22.48 5.23 -8.69
N GLY A 45 22.03 5.98 -9.70
CA GLY A 45 20.61 6.30 -9.91
C GLY A 45 19.77 5.17 -10.53
N ALA A 46 20.39 4.12 -11.08
CA ALA A 46 19.68 3.04 -11.77
C ALA A 46 19.30 1.87 -10.84
N VAL A 47 20.01 1.71 -9.72
CA VAL A 47 19.79 0.59 -8.77
C VAL A 47 18.49 0.77 -7.96
N VAL A 48 18.18 2.01 -7.56
CA VAL A 48 16.96 2.34 -6.81
C VAL A 48 15.68 2.01 -7.59
N PRO A 49 15.50 2.45 -8.85
CA PRO A 49 14.31 2.07 -9.61
C PRO A 49 14.26 0.57 -9.92
N ALA A 50 15.41 -0.09 -10.16
CA ALA A 50 15.44 -1.54 -10.34
C ALA A 50 14.92 -2.28 -9.10
N LYS A 51 15.34 -1.88 -7.89
CA LYS A 51 14.80 -2.43 -6.64
C LYS A 51 13.32 -2.15 -6.47
N ALA A 52 12.90 -0.90 -6.72
CA ALA A 52 11.49 -0.56 -6.64
C ALA A 52 10.63 -1.45 -7.56
N VAL A 53 11.10 -1.72 -8.79
CA VAL A 53 10.43 -2.64 -9.71
C VAL A 53 10.40 -4.07 -9.18
N VAL A 54 11.51 -4.61 -8.68
CA VAL A 54 11.56 -5.97 -8.12
C VAL A 54 10.66 -6.10 -6.88
N THR A 55 10.72 -5.14 -5.96
CA THR A 55 9.86 -5.10 -4.77
C THR A 55 8.39 -4.99 -5.15
N ALA A 56 8.05 -4.13 -6.12
CA ALA A 56 6.69 -4.01 -6.64
C ALA A 56 6.21 -5.32 -7.27
N ALA A 57 7.02 -5.96 -8.12
CA ALA A 57 6.66 -7.21 -8.78
C ALA A 57 6.43 -8.34 -7.78
N LEU A 58 7.34 -8.51 -6.81
CA LEU A 58 7.22 -9.51 -5.74
C LEU A 58 5.94 -9.29 -4.92
N TRP A 59 5.72 -8.07 -4.44
CA TRP A 59 4.55 -7.77 -3.62
C TRP A 59 3.23 -7.80 -4.41
N THR A 60 3.27 -7.53 -5.71
CA THR A 60 2.11 -7.73 -6.59
C THR A 60 1.79 -9.22 -6.71
N ALA A 61 2.79 -10.08 -6.91
CA ALA A 61 2.58 -11.53 -6.92
C ALA A 61 1.99 -12.02 -5.58
N VAL A 62 2.56 -11.60 -4.45
CA VAL A 62 2.02 -11.93 -3.12
C VAL A 62 0.58 -11.42 -2.94
N GLY A 63 0.31 -10.15 -3.28
CA GLY A 63 -1.01 -9.56 -3.18
C GLY A 63 -2.06 -10.27 -4.05
N THR A 64 -1.71 -10.63 -5.29
CA THR A 64 -2.60 -11.39 -6.18
C THR A 64 -2.90 -12.79 -5.64
N VAL A 65 -1.92 -13.51 -5.11
CA VAL A 65 -2.11 -14.84 -4.49
C VAL A 65 -3.02 -14.74 -3.28
N ILE A 66 -2.76 -13.81 -2.36
CA ILE A 66 -3.58 -13.63 -1.14
C ILE A 66 -5.01 -13.22 -1.52
N SER A 67 -5.17 -12.28 -2.44
CA SER A 67 -6.49 -11.78 -2.87
C SER A 67 -7.30 -12.87 -3.58
N THR A 68 -6.67 -13.62 -4.49
CA THR A 68 -7.34 -14.70 -5.22
C THR A 68 -7.65 -15.87 -4.29
N GLY A 69 -6.72 -16.25 -3.41
CA GLY A 69 -6.94 -17.27 -2.39
C GLY A 69 -8.08 -16.92 -1.43
N GLY A 70 -8.10 -15.69 -0.91
CA GLY A 70 -9.18 -15.20 -0.06
C GLY A 70 -10.54 -15.20 -0.77
N PHE A 71 -10.57 -14.83 -2.05
CA PHE A 71 -11.78 -14.90 -2.87
C PHE A 71 -12.27 -16.34 -3.06
N LEU A 72 -11.38 -17.28 -3.41
CA LEU A 72 -11.72 -18.69 -3.61
C LEU A 72 -12.23 -19.34 -2.32
N ILE A 73 -11.58 -19.07 -1.18
CA ILE A 73 -12.03 -19.55 0.14
C ILE A 73 -13.42 -18.97 0.47
N SER A 74 -13.61 -17.67 0.24
CA SER A 74 -14.91 -17.02 0.48
C SER A 74 -16.01 -17.65 -0.39
N GLN A 75 -15.73 -17.94 -1.66
CA GLN A 75 -16.67 -18.62 -2.56
C GLN A 75 -16.95 -20.06 -2.13
N ALA A 76 -15.94 -20.81 -1.68
CA ALA A 76 -16.12 -22.18 -1.19
C ALA A 76 -17.05 -22.23 0.04
N ILE A 77 -16.88 -21.29 0.98
CA ILE A 77 -17.74 -21.17 2.16
C ILE A 77 -19.18 -20.78 1.77
N LEU A 78 -19.33 -19.81 0.85
CA LEU A 78 -20.64 -19.31 0.42
C LEU A 78 -21.44 -20.29 -0.44
N ASN A 79 -20.77 -21.08 -1.27
CA ASN A 79 -21.42 -22.13 -2.05
C ASN A 79 -22.05 -23.18 -1.13
N GLY A 80 -21.45 -23.43 0.05
CA GLY A 80 -22.06 -24.26 1.09
C GLY A 80 -23.34 -23.67 1.72
N GLN A 81 -23.62 -22.38 1.54
CA GLN A 81 -24.79 -21.68 2.10
C GLN A 81 -25.78 -21.18 1.02
N GLN A 82 -25.65 -21.63 -0.24
CA GLN A 82 -26.45 -21.17 -1.39
C GLN A 82 -26.45 -19.64 -1.62
N ALA A 83 -25.47 -18.92 -1.07
CA ALA A 83 -25.33 -17.46 -1.16
C ALA A 83 -24.14 -17.03 -2.02
N GLY A 84 -23.71 -17.89 -2.95
CA GLY A 84 -22.59 -17.65 -3.86
C GLY A 84 -22.69 -16.31 -4.57
N VAL A 85 -21.67 -15.46 -4.45
CA VAL A 85 -21.63 -14.17 -5.13
C VAL A 85 -20.88 -14.35 -6.46
N PRO A 86 -21.55 -14.19 -7.62
CA PRO A 86 -20.87 -14.38 -8.88
C PRO A 86 -19.84 -13.26 -9.12
N LEU A 87 -18.71 -13.62 -9.75
CA LEU A 87 -17.65 -12.69 -10.19
C LEU A 87 -18.16 -11.57 -11.09
N THR A 88 -19.31 -11.78 -11.74
CA THR A 88 -20.02 -10.81 -12.59
C THR A 88 -20.76 -9.74 -11.80
N ARG A 89 -20.81 -9.78 -10.45
CA ARG A 89 -21.38 -8.67 -9.69
C ARG A 89 -20.55 -7.39 -9.88
N PRO A 90 -21.19 -6.25 -10.19
CA PRO A 90 -20.49 -4.99 -10.30
C PRO A 90 -19.78 -4.66 -8.99
N GLY A 91 -18.46 -4.43 -9.06
CA GLY A 91 -17.60 -4.13 -7.92
C GLY A 91 -16.75 -5.29 -7.38
N ALA A 92 -17.03 -6.55 -7.75
CA ALA A 92 -16.21 -7.69 -7.31
C ALA A 92 -14.78 -7.65 -7.87
N LEU A 93 -14.64 -7.43 -9.19
CA LEU A 93 -13.34 -7.30 -9.85
C LEU A 93 -12.53 -6.12 -9.27
N ARG A 94 -13.20 -4.99 -9.03
CA ARG A 94 -12.59 -3.79 -8.43
C ARG A 94 -12.04 -4.06 -7.04
N ALA A 95 -12.81 -4.73 -6.18
CA ALA A 95 -12.38 -5.09 -4.84
C ALA A 95 -11.20 -6.07 -4.85
N LEU A 96 -11.19 -7.02 -5.80
CA LEU A 96 -10.09 -7.97 -5.99
C LEU A 96 -8.81 -7.23 -6.43
N MET A 97 -8.90 -6.36 -7.44
CA MET A 97 -7.73 -5.58 -7.88
C MET A 97 -7.21 -4.67 -6.77
N ALA A 98 -8.09 -3.95 -6.07
CA ALA A 98 -7.68 -3.09 -4.97
C ALA A 98 -7.00 -3.86 -3.82
N SER A 99 -7.45 -5.09 -3.55
CA SER A 99 -6.84 -5.97 -2.55
C SER A 99 -5.49 -6.50 -3.01
N ALA A 100 -5.34 -6.84 -4.29
CA ALA A 100 -4.07 -7.26 -4.85
C ALA A 100 -3.01 -6.14 -4.86
N LEU A 101 -3.41 -4.89 -5.10
CA LEU A 101 -2.51 -3.74 -5.11
C LEU A 101 -2.15 -3.19 -3.72
N LEU A 102 -2.86 -3.60 -2.66
CA LEU A 102 -2.62 -3.08 -1.31
C LEU A 102 -1.17 -3.34 -0.86
N ALA A 103 -0.70 -4.57 -1.04
CA ALA A 103 0.63 -4.98 -0.60
C ALA A 103 1.78 -4.26 -1.35
N PRO A 104 1.81 -4.17 -2.69
CA PRO A 104 2.87 -3.45 -3.40
C PRO A 104 2.86 -1.94 -3.12
N VAL A 105 1.68 -1.33 -2.93
CA VAL A 105 1.61 0.09 -2.54
C VAL A 105 2.28 0.32 -1.18
N CYS A 106 1.95 -0.49 -0.17
CA CYS A 106 2.55 -0.38 1.16
C CYS A 106 4.06 -0.64 1.13
N ALA A 107 4.52 -1.62 0.36
CA ALA A 107 5.94 -1.92 0.22
C ALA A 107 6.72 -0.78 -0.40
N LEU A 108 6.19 -0.13 -1.44
CA LEU A 108 6.84 1.02 -2.08
C LEU A 108 6.88 2.26 -1.18
N ILE A 109 5.83 2.49 -0.37
CA ILE A 109 5.83 3.54 0.65
C ILE A 109 6.92 3.27 1.69
N GLY A 110 7.01 2.03 2.18
CA GLY A 110 8.06 1.60 3.09
C GLY A 110 9.47 1.80 2.52
N LEU A 111 9.67 1.43 1.26
CA LEU A 111 10.92 1.61 0.51
C LEU A 111 11.31 3.10 0.44
N GLY A 112 10.37 3.98 0.11
CA GLY A 112 10.60 5.42 0.05
C GLY A 112 10.97 6.02 1.41
N LEU A 113 10.28 5.61 2.48
CA LEU A 113 10.62 6.03 3.84
C LEU A 113 12.00 5.51 4.26
N GLY A 114 12.36 4.28 3.89
CA GLY A 114 13.68 3.70 4.16
C GLY A 114 14.82 4.47 3.50
N ALA A 115 14.61 4.92 2.26
CA ALA A 115 15.57 5.77 1.55
C ALA A 115 15.76 7.14 2.22
N LEU A 116 14.69 7.70 2.79
CA LEU A 116 14.70 9.02 3.44
C LEU A 116 15.32 8.99 4.85
N ILE A 117 14.97 7.98 5.65
CA ILE A 117 15.30 7.91 7.08
C ILE A 117 16.65 7.22 7.33
N ARG A 118 17.03 6.23 6.50
CA ARG A 118 18.28 5.45 6.60
C ARG A 118 18.53 4.76 7.96
N HIS A 119 17.53 4.70 8.84
CA HIS A 119 17.60 4.08 10.16
C HIS A 119 16.47 3.06 10.33
N GLY A 120 16.80 1.80 10.64
CA GLY A 120 15.89 0.66 10.51
C GLY A 120 14.67 0.76 11.43
N ALA A 121 14.93 0.91 12.73
CA ALA A 121 13.87 1.02 13.74
C ALA A 121 12.96 2.22 13.47
N THR A 122 13.54 3.38 13.16
CA THR A 122 12.80 4.61 12.91
C THR A 122 11.91 4.47 11.67
N THR A 123 12.44 3.88 10.60
CA THR A 123 11.67 3.67 9.36
C THR A 123 10.47 2.77 9.59
N MET A 124 10.63 1.67 10.32
CA MET A 124 9.55 0.74 10.62
C MET A 124 8.44 1.41 11.45
N VAL A 125 8.81 2.20 12.45
CA VAL A 125 7.85 2.95 13.27
C VAL A 125 7.14 4.00 12.43
N THR A 126 7.86 4.76 11.60
CA THR A 126 7.27 5.79 10.74
C THR A 126 6.35 5.18 9.68
N SER A 127 6.70 4.03 9.08
CA SER A 127 5.84 3.38 8.09
C SER A 127 4.56 2.84 8.73
N ALA A 128 4.66 2.20 9.90
CA ALA A 128 3.50 1.74 10.67
C ALA A 128 2.59 2.92 11.07
N PHE A 129 3.19 3.99 11.58
CA PHE A 129 2.45 5.19 11.99
C PHE A 129 1.72 5.83 10.80
N THR A 130 2.41 6.03 9.67
CA THR A 130 1.87 6.68 8.47
C THR A 130 0.74 5.86 7.84
N LEU A 131 0.91 4.54 7.74
CA LEU A 131 -0.07 3.66 7.06
C LEU A 131 -1.30 3.36 7.93
N VAL A 132 -1.14 3.23 9.25
CA VAL A 132 -2.18 2.68 10.13
C VAL A 132 -2.70 3.69 11.14
N MET A 133 -1.83 4.46 11.81
CA MET A 133 -2.25 5.36 12.88
C MET A 133 -2.68 6.74 12.40
N LEU A 134 -2.09 7.25 11.32
CA LEU A 134 -2.40 8.58 10.79
C LEU A 134 -3.87 8.72 10.31
N PRO A 135 -4.44 7.74 9.58
CA PRO A 135 -5.79 7.88 9.01
C PRO A 135 -6.94 8.08 10.02
N PRO A 136 -7.02 7.36 11.16
CA PRO A 136 -8.10 7.56 12.13
C PRO A 136 -8.04 8.88 12.91
N ILE A 137 -6.91 9.60 12.86
CA ILE A 137 -6.75 10.89 13.56
C ILE A 137 -7.54 12.00 12.86
N PHE A 138 -7.76 11.89 11.55
CA PHE A 138 -8.49 12.89 10.76
C PHE A 138 -10.01 12.68 10.86
N SER A 139 -10.70 13.65 11.46
CA SER A 139 -12.17 13.67 11.55
C SER A 139 -12.81 13.85 10.16
N GLN A 140 -13.97 13.24 9.92
CA GLN A 140 -14.76 13.46 8.71
C GLN A 140 -15.70 14.67 8.79
N SER A 141 -15.71 15.39 9.91
CA SER A 141 -16.62 16.53 10.16
C SER A 141 -16.26 17.80 9.38
N ALA A 142 -14.99 17.99 9.01
CA ALA A 142 -14.54 19.16 8.25
C ALA A 142 -14.09 18.75 6.84
N ARG A 143 -14.48 19.52 5.81
CA ARG A 143 -14.14 19.27 4.40
C ARG A 143 -12.64 19.04 4.16
N TRP A 144 -11.80 19.84 4.81
CA TRP A 144 -10.34 19.75 4.67
C TRP A 144 -9.78 18.47 5.32
N SER A 145 -10.34 18.08 6.47
CA SER A 145 -9.95 16.85 7.18
C SER A 145 -10.46 15.58 6.48
N ALA A 146 -11.63 15.64 5.85
CA ALA A 146 -12.12 14.56 4.99
C ALA A 146 -11.25 14.40 3.74
N ALA A 147 -10.78 15.50 3.14
CA ALA A 147 -9.89 15.44 1.98
C ALA A 147 -8.52 14.81 2.32
N THR A 148 -7.91 15.16 3.45
CA THR A 148 -6.67 14.52 3.91
C THR A 148 -6.89 13.06 4.28
N SER A 149 -8.01 12.73 4.93
CA SER A 149 -8.38 11.34 5.21
C SER A 149 -8.53 10.55 3.91
N HIS A 150 -9.15 11.09 2.86
CA HIS A 150 -9.31 10.43 1.56
C HIS A 150 -8.00 10.24 0.79
N ALA A 151 -7.01 11.10 1.03
CA ALA A 151 -5.68 10.96 0.45
C ALA A 151 -4.87 9.83 1.07
N MET A 152 -5.35 9.17 2.14
CA MET A 152 -4.63 8.08 2.80
C MET A 152 -4.81 6.74 2.08
N PRO A 153 -3.76 5.88 2.00
CA PRO A 153 -3.86 4.58 1.33
C PRO A 153 -4.93 3.65 1.94
N VAL A 154 -5.08 3.63 3.27
CA VAL A 154 -6.03 2.73 3.94
C VAL A 154 -7.50 3.11 3.68
N THR A 155 -7.80 4.40 3.59
CA THR A 155 -9.16 4.91 3.38
C THR A 155 -9.56 4.78 1.91
N ALA A 156 -8.62 5.04 0.99
CA ALA A 156 -8.78 4.75 -0.42
C ALA A 156 -9.05 3.26 -0.65
N TRP A 157 -8.28 2.36 -0.01
CA TRP A 157 -8.51 0.93 -0.08
C TRP A 157 -9.91 0.53 0.41
N LYS A 158 -10.32 1.01 1.60
CA LYS A 158 -11.64 0.73 2.16
C LYS A 158 -12.76 1.14 1.21
N ARG A 159 -12.63 2.28 0.54
CA ARG A 159 -13.60 2.75 -0.47
C ARG A 159 -13.58 1.91 -1.75
N LEU A 160 -12.43 1.37 -2.14
CA LEU A 160 -12.31 0.47 -3.30
C LEU A 160 -12.89 -0.93 -3.06
N VAL A 161 -12.82 -1.43 -1.82
CA VAL A 161 -13.33 -2.75 -1.44
C VAL A 161 -14.80 -2.70 -1.00
N GLN A 162 -15.28 -1.55 -0.51
CA GLN A 162 -16.70 -1.36 -0.19
C GLN A 162 -17.55 -1.27 -1.47
N ASN A 163 -18.51 -2.19 -1.61
CA ASN A 163 -19.43 -2.26 -2.75
C ASN A 163 -20.83 -1.68 -2.45
N TRP A 164 -21.10 -1.24 -1.22
CA TRP A 164 -22.36 -0.58 -0.89
C TRP A 164 -22.30 0.91 -1.19
N ALA A 165 -23.38 1.46 -1.75
CA ALA A 165 -23.51 2.90 -1.94
C ALA A 165 -23.40 3.62 -0.58
N PRO A 166 -22.69 4.76 -0.48
CA PRO A 166 -22.70 5.59 0.71
C PRO A 166 -24.15 5.96 1.05
N ASP A 167 -24.54 5.89 2.33
CA ASP A 167 -25.88 6.28 2.76
C ASP A 167 -26.21 7.70 2.26
N PRO A 168 -27.34 7.92 1.57
CA PRO A 168 -27.74 9.23 1.07
C PRO A 168 -27.88 10.29 2.17
N HIS A 169 -28.09 9.85 3.41
CA HIS A 169 -28.24 10.70 4.60
C HIS A 169 -26.93 10.97 5.34
N SER A 170 -25.80 10.45 4.84
CA SER A 170 -24.49 10.72 5.42
C SER A 170 -24.00 12.11 5.03
N LEU A 171 -23.81 12.98 6.03
CA LEU A 171 -23.15 14.29 5.87
C LEU A 171 -21.63 14.17 5.60
N ALA A 172 -21.10 12.94 5.53
CA ALA A 172 -19.71 12.69 5.23
C ALA A 172 -19.47 12.77 3.72
N TYR A 173 -18.50 13.59 3.31
CA TYR A 173 -17.99 13.58 1.94
C TYR A 173 -17.48 12.17 1.63
N SER A 174 -18.08 11.47 0.66
CA SER A 174 -17.62 10.15 0.26
C SER A 174 -16.54 10.25 -0.81
N ALA A 175 -15.39 9.61 -0.60
CA ALA A 175 -14.35 9.55 -1.62
C ALA A 175 -14.89 8.87 -2.90
N THR A 176 -14.63 9.50 -4.04
CA THR A 176 -15.00 8.96 -5.35
C THR A 176 -14.12 7.76 -5.72
N VAL A 177 -14.71 6.72 -6.33
CA VAL A 177 -13.98 5.51 -6.77
C VAL A 177 -12.77 5.81 -7.69
N PRO A 178 -12.85 6.73 -8.67
CA PRO A 178 -11.68 7.11 -9.47
C PRO A 178 -10.59 7.80 -8.64
N GLY A 179 -10.98 8.66 -7.69
CA GLY A 179 -10.05 9.33 -6.78
C GLY A 179 -9.25 8.36 -5.92
N SER A 180 -9.87 7.28 -5.45
CA SER A 180 -9.16 6.24 -4.68
C SER A 180 -8.12 5.48 -5.52
N TRP A 181 -8.39 5.24 -6.80
CA TRP A 181 -7.39 4.69 -7.72
C TRP A 181 -6.23 5.66 -7.96
N ALA A 182 -6.51 6.95 -8.10
CA ALA A 182 -5.47 7.97 -8.23
C ALA A 182 -4.56 8.00 -6.98
N VAL A 183 -5.12 7.90 -5.78
CA VAL A 183 -4.35 7.80 -4.52
C VAL A 183 -3.45 6.57 -4.51
N TYR A 184 -3.96 5.42 -4.98
CA TYR A 184 -3.20 4.18 -5.10
C TYR A 184 -2.02 4.26 -6.07
N ALA A 185 -2.14 5.04 -7.15
CA ALA A 185 -1.06 5.25 -8.10
C ALA A 185 -0.08 6.33 -7.64
N LEU A 186 -0.59 7.40 -7.03
CA LEU A 186 0.17 8.59 -6.68
C LEU A 186 1.14 8.35 -5.50
N TRP A 187 0.69 7.65 -4.46
CA TRP A 187 1.53 7.36 -3.28
C TRP A 187 2.82 6.58 -3.60
N PRO A 188 2.76 5.40 -4.27
CA PRO A 188 3.98 4.67 -4.60
C PRO A 188 4.85 5.45 -5.58
N LEU A 189 4.26 6.21 -6.51
CA LEU A 189 5.01 7.04 -7.45
C LEU A 189 5.77 8.15 -6.72
N ILE A 190 5.12 8.87 -5.80
CA ILE A 190 5.78 9.88 -4.95
C ILE A 190 6.88 9.23 -4.11
N ALA A 191 6.62 8.09 -3.48
CA ALA A 191 7.61 7.39 -2.65
C ALA A 191 8.86 6.99 -3.45
N VAL A 192 8.69 6.46 -4.66
CA VAL A 192 9.80 6.08 -5.55
C VAL A 192 10.54 7.31 -6.07
N VAL A 193 9.83 8.36 -6.49
CA VAL A 193 10.45 9.61 -6.96
C VAL A 193 11.28 10.25 -5.83
N LEU A 194 10.73 10.35 -4.62
CA LEU A 194 11.46 10.85 -3.46
C LEU A 194 12.69 10.00 -3.14
N ALA A 195 12.58 8.66 -3.19
CA ALA A 195 13.71 7.77 -2.99
C ALA A 195 14.83 8.04 -4.01
N VAL A 196 14.49 8.14 -5.30
CA VAL A 196 15.46 8.42 -6.37
C VAL A 196 16.10 9.79 -6.21
N LEU A 197 15.32 10.82 -5.88
CA LEU A 197 15.83 12.18 -5.67
C LEU A 197 16.78 12.25 -4.47
N VAL A 198 16.40 11.67 -3.33
CA VAL A 198 17.22 11.68 -2.11
C VAL A 198 18.55 10.97 -2.32
N VAL A 199 18.55 9.83 -3.03
CA VAL A 199 19.79 9.11 -3.35
C VAL A 199 20.65 9.90 -4.33
N ARG A 200 20.06 10.60 -5.31
CA ARG A 200 20.82 11.46 -6.23
C ARG A 200 21.42 12.70 -5.55
N HIS A 201 20.66 13.37 -4.69
CA HIS A 201 21.08 14.63 -4.07
C HIS A 201 22.06 14.47 -2.91
N ARG A 202 22.08 13.32 -2.22
CA ARG A 202 22.93 13.09 -1.05
C ARG A 202 24.20 12.27 -1.32
N ASP A 203 24.45 11.93 -2.57
CA ASP A 203 25.65 11.22 -3.03
C ASP A 203 26.65 12.15 -3.77
N VAL A 204 26.49 13.48 -3.61
CA VAL A 204 27.42 14.52 -4.08
C VAL A 204 28.40 14.88 -2.98
#